data_AF-A0A6H1JFV9-F1
#
_entry.id   AF-A0A6H1JFV9-F1
#
_cell.length_a   1.000
_cell.length_b   1.000
_cell.length_c   1.000
_cell.angle_alpha   90.00
_cell.angle_beta   90.00
_cell.angle_gamma   90.00
#
_symmetry.space_group_name_H-M   'P 1'
#
loop_
_entity.id
_entity.type
_entity.pdbx_description
1 polymer ?
#
loop_
_entity_poly.entity_id
_entity_poly.type
_entity_poly.pdbx_seq_one_letter_code
_entity_poly.pdbx_strand_id
1 'polypeptide(L)'
;MTGLRELLMRFRPVSTPGPAATGVPADRAAELAAELTPTLALLDRTAEQAEAVRDAARHEAERIRKDAAREAEQLVAEAVDRSGRIRTQAAAHRRELGRRDAAVVRAAGQRDATALMHRAESRLPAVTERVTAEVRRQLGLPYRQPRPPGSAEEGGS
;
A
#
# COMPACT_ATOMS: atom_id res chain seq x y z
N MET A 1 46.92 -89.86 32.85
CA MET A 1 46.14 -89.30 33.97
C MET A 1 47.06 -88.43 34.79
N THR A 2 46.97 -87.12 34.63
CA THR A 2 47.77 -86.12 35.35
C THR A 2 47.44 -86.19 36.83
N GLY A 3 48.44 -86.36 37.70
CA GLY A 3 48.23 -86.58 39.13
C GLY A 3 47.81 -85.30 39.85
N LEU A 4 46.98 -85.43 40.91
CA LEU A 4 46.54 -84.32 41.76
C LEU A 4 47.70 -83.42 42.24
N ARG A 5 48.87 -84.01 42.46
CA ARG A 5 50.10 -83.32 42.85
C ARG A 5 50.59 -82.30 41.82
N GLU A 6 50.34 -82.55 40.54
CA GLU A 6 50.79 -81.71 39.43
C GLU A 6 49.81 -80.54 39.20
N LEU A 7 48.51 -80.77 39.45
CA LEU A 7 47.51 -79.71 39.53
C LEU A 7 47.82 -78.73 40.67
N LEU A 8 48.20 -79.25 41.84
CA LEU A 8 48.53 -78.41 43.01
C LEU A 8 49.84 -77.63 42.85
N MET A 9 50.81 -78.15 42.10
CA MET A 9 52.05 -77.42 41.80
C MET A 9 51.81 -76.23 40.85
N ARG A 10 50.72 -76.23 40.07
CA ARG A 10 50.35 -75.11 39.20
C ARG A 10 49.72 -73.93 39.94
N PHE A 11 49.18 -74.17 41.13
CA PHE A 11 48.67 -73.13 42.04
C PHE A 11 49.66 -72.75 43.13
N ARG A 12 50.90 -73.25 43.05
CA ARG A 12 51.94 -72.86 44.00
C ARG A 12 52.22 -71.37 43.78
N PRO A 13 51.95 -70.50 44.77
CA PRO A 13 52.20 -69.07 44.64
C PRO A 13 53.69 -68.89 44.38
N VAL A 14 54.04 -68.35 43.22
CA VAL A 14 55.36 -67.75 43.03
C VAL A 14 55.38 -66.60 44.02
N SER A 15 56.31 -66.67 44.98
CA SER A 15 56.63 -65.68 46.02
C SER A 15 56.00 -64.31 45.82
N THR A 16 55.38 -63.79 46.89
CA THR A 16 54.99 -62.37 47.04
C THR A 16 56.02 -61.47 46.33
N PRO A 17 55.59 -60.60 45.40
CA PRO A 17 56.48 -59.57 44.91
C PRO A 17 57.08 -58.86 46.13
N GLY A 18 58.41 -58.68 46.15
CA GLY A 18 59.03 -57.74 47.09
C GLY A 18 58.42 -56.34 46.93
N PRO A 19 58.85 -55.32 47.69
CA PRO A 19 58.23 -53.99 47.68
C PRO A 19 58.51 -53.25 46.35
N ALA A 20 57.91 -53.73 45.27
CA ALA A 20 57.59 -52.98 44.09
C ALA A 20 56.19 -52.42 44.36
N ALA A 21 56.15 -51.28 45.03
CA ALA A 21 55.01 -50.37 44.92
C ALA A 21 54.98 -49.83 43.48
N THR A 22 54.70 -50.68 42.50
CA THR A 22 54.36 -50.26 41.14
C THR A 22 52.88 -49.85 41.14
N GLY A 23 52.65 -48.64 41.63
CA GLY A 23 51.79 -47.64 41.00
C GLY A 23 50.31 -47.98 40.85
N VAL A 24 49.59 -48.23 41.95
CA VAL A 24 48.18 -47.83 41.97
C VAL A 24 48.15 -46.42 42.54
N PRO A 25 47.69 -45.42 41.76
CA PRO A 25 47.50 -44.05 42.24
C PRO A 25 46.73 -44.06 43.55
N ALA A 26 47.31 -43.45 44.58
CA ALA A 26 46.67 -43.35 45.89
C ALA A 26 45.37 -42.54 45.83
N ASP A 27 45.20 -41.70 44.80
CA ASP A 27 44.01 -40.91 44.54
C ASP A 27 43.67 -40.87 43.05
N ARG A 28 42.84 -41.83 42.61
CA ARG A 28 42.34 -41.90 41.23
C ARG A 28 41.50 -40.70 40.83
N ALA A 29 40.82 -40.05 41.78
CA ALA A 29 39.98 -38.90 41.49
C ALA A 29 40.83 -37.68 41.16
N ALA A 30 41.96 -37.48 41.86
CA ALA A 30 42.90 -36.41 41.56
C ALA A 30 43.54 -36.53 40.16
N GLU A 31 43.88 -37.74 39.72
CA GLU A 31 44.44 -37.97 38.38
C GLU A 31 43.40 -37.74 37.27
N LEU A 32 42.19 -38.28 37.43
CA LEU A 32 41.09 -38.03 36.50
C LEU A 32 40.75 -36.53 36.41
N ALA A 33 40.78 -35.82 37.54
CA ALA A 33 40.59 -34.38 37.55
C ALA A 33 41.72 -33.67 36.80
N ALA A 34 42.99 -34.06 37.00
CA ALA A 34 44.12 -33.47 36.29
C ALA A 34 44.04 -33.69 34.77
N GLU A 35 43.55 -34.85 34.32
CA GLU A 35 43.37 -35.16 32.90
C GLU A 35 42.17 -34.43 32.26
N LEU A 36 41.03 -34.37 32.95
CA LEU A 36 39.78 -33.86 32.38
C LEU A 36 39.62 -32.35 32.52
N THR A 37 40.14 -31.74 33.58
CA THR A 37 39.97 -30.30 33.86
C THR A 37 40.36 -29.41 32.67
N PRO A 38 41.51 -29.62 31.98
CA PRO A 38 41.87 -28.81 30.83
C PRO A 38 40.87 -28.93 29.67
N THR A 39 40.35 -30.14 29.42
CA THR A 39 39.38 -30.38 28.34
C THR A 39 38.02 -29.78 28.67
N LEU A 40 37.56 -29.90 29.92
CA LEU A 40 36.32 -29.29 30.38
C LEU A 40 36.40 -27.75 30.34
N ALA A 41 37.55 -27.16 30.70
CA ALA A 41 37.76 -25.72 30.59
C ALA A 41 37.69 -25.20 29.15
N LEU A 42 38.08 -26.02 28.16
CA LEU A 42 37.88 -25.68 26.74
C LEU A 42 36.40 -25.72 26.34
N LEU A 43 35.63 -26.67 26.89
CA LEU A 43 34.19 -26.73 26.66
C LEU A 43 33.46 -25.55 27.30
N ASP A 44 33.83 -25.16 28.52
CA ASP A 44 33.27 -23.99 29.20
C ASP A 44 33.48 -22.72 28.36
N ARG A 45 34.72 -22.49 27.89
CA ARG A 45 35.02 -21.39 26.97
C ARG A 45 34.20 -21.45 25.69
N THR A 46 34.01 -22.64 25.12
CA THR A 46 33.22 -22.81 23.90
C THR A 46 31.73 -22.51 24.14
N ALA A 47 31.21 -22.90 25.30
CA ALA A 47 29.85 -22.62 25.71
C ALA A 47 29.62 -21.11 25.89
N GLU A 48 30.54 -20.41 26.57
CA GLU A 48 30.52 -18.95 26.72
C GLU A 48 30.56 -18.24 25.36
N GLN A 49 31.43 -18.68 24.44
CA GLN A 49 31.50 -18.14 23.08
C GLN A 49 30.19 -18.35 22.32
N ALA A 50 29.59 -19.54 22.44
CA ALA A 50 28.32 -19.84 21.78
C ALA A 50 27.17 -18.99 22.34
N GLU A 51 27.16 -18.71 23.65
CA GLU A 51 26.22 -17.78 24.27
C GLU A 51 26.40 -16.36 23.75
N ALA A 52 27.64 -15.86 23.72
CA ALA A 52 27.96 -14.54 23.20
C ALA A 52 27.51 -14.37 21.74
N VAL A 53 27.74 -15.39 20.88
CA VAL A 53 27.27 -15.38 19.49
C VAL A 53 25.75 -15.34 19.40
N ARG A 54 25.05 -16.15 20.21
CA ARG A 54 23.57 -16.16 20.22
C ARG A 54 23.00 -14.82 20.66
N ASP A 55 23.59 -14.19 21.68
CA ASP A 55 23.11 -12.91 22.17
C ASP A 55 23.41 -11.79 21.17
N ALA A 56 24.59 -11.77 20.55
CA ALA A 56 24.89 -10.84 19.46
C ALA A 56 23.90 -11.00 18.29
N ALA A 57 23.61 -12.23 17.88
CA ALA A 57 22.65 -12.51 16.82
C ALA A 57 21.23 -12.04 17.16
N ARG A 58 20.79 -12.19 18.42
CA ARG A 58 19.49 -11.69 18.89
C ARG A 58 19.43 -10.16 18.82
N HIS A 59 20.48 -9.47 19.27
CA HIS A 59 20.55 -8.01 19.25
C HIS A 59 20.53 -7.49 17.81
N GLU A 60 21.29 -8.13 16.93
CA GLU A 60 21.34 -7.77 15.52
C GLU A 60 20.00 -8.01 14.82
N ALA A 61 19.32 -9.13 15.11
CA ALA A 61 18.00 -9.41 14.58
C ALA A 61 16.96 -8.38 15.05
N GLU A 62 17.01 -7.95 16.31
CA GLU A 62 16.16 -6.86 16.83
C GLU A 62 16.46 -5.53 16.13
N ARG A 63 17.73 -5.21 15.90
CA ARG A 63 18.15 -4.01 15.17
C ARG A 63 17.59 -4.02 13.76
N ILE A 64 17.78 -5.12 13.02
CA ILE A 64 17.25 -5.30 11.66
C ILE A 64 15.73 -5.16 11.65
N ARG A 65 15.01 -5.75 12.61
CA ARG A 65 13.55 -5.60 12.71
C ARG A 65 13.12 -4.16 12.90
N LYS A 66 13.78 -3.42 13.79
CA LYS A 66 13.49 -2.00 14.04
C LYS A 66 13.81 -1.14 12.83
N ASP A 67 14.89 -1.41 12.14
CA ASP A 67 15.31 -0.67 10.94
C ASP A 67 14.30 -0.91 9.81
N ALA A 68 13.94 -2.16 9.55
CA ALA A 68 12.93 -2.52 8.55
C ALA A 68 11.55 -1.92 8.86
N ALA A 69 11.15 -1.88 10.13
CA ALA A 69 9.89 -1.25 10.53
C ALA A 69 9.89 0.25 10.23
N ARG A 70 10.99 0.96 10.54
CA ARG A 70 11.14 2.39 10.23
C ARG A 70 11.14 2.67 8.74
N GLU A 71 11.83 1.86 7.95
CA GLU A 71 11.83 1.97 6.49
C GLU A 71 10.43 1.73 5.90
N ALA A 72 9.70 0.73 6.41
CA ALA A 72 8.33 0.47 5.98
C ALA A 72 7.39 1.63 6.30
N GLU A 73 7.50 2.21 7.50
CA GLU A 73 6.72 3.40 7.89
C GLU A 73 7.01 4.59 6.97
N GLN A 74 8.27 4.84 6.65
CA GLN A 74 8.68 5.91 5.73
C GLN A 74 8.09 5.67 4.33
N LEU A 75 8.21 4.46 3.79
CA LEU A 75 7.68 4.11 2.47
C LEU A 75 6.16 4.31 2.39
N VAL A 76 5.43 3.91 3.44
CA VAL A 76 3.97 4.10 3.52
C VAL A 76 3.63 5.59 3.58
N ALA A 77 4.34 6.38 4.40
CA ALA A 77 4.12 7.82 4.50
C ALA A 77 4.34 8.52 3.15
N GLU A 78 5.41 8.19 2.43
CA GLU A 78 5.68 8.70 1.09
C GLU A 78 4.60 8.30 0.08
N ALA A 79 4.14 7.04 0.12
CA ALA A 79 3.08 6.57 -0.76
C ALA A 79 1.76 7.29 -0.52
N VAL A 80 1.42 7.55 0.74
CA VAL A 80 0.21 8.30 1.13
C VAL A 80 0.28 9.75 0.64
N ASP A 81 1.41 10.44 0.87
CA ASP A 81 1.61 11.80 0.37
C ASP A 81 1.50 11.87 -1.16
N ARG A 82 2.20 10.97 -1.86
CA ARG A 82 2.18 10.89 -3.33
C ARG A 82 0.77 10.63 -3.85
N SER A 83 0.04 9.71 -3.24
CA SER A 83 -1.36 9.43 -3.57
C SER A 83 -2.25 10.66 -3.37
N GLY A 84 -2.05 11.41 -2.29
CA GLY A 84 -2.74 12.68 -2.04
C GLY A 84 -2.50 13.71 -3.15
N ARG A 85 -1.23 13.88 -3.55
CA ARG A 85 -0.85 14.79 -4.65
C ARG A 85 -1.48 14.38 -5.98
N ILE A 86 -1.41 13.10 -6.34
CA ILE A 86 -2.01 12.57 -7.58
C ILE A 86 -3.52 12.78 -7.59
N ARG A 87 -4.22 12.47 -6.49
CA ARG A 87 -5.68 12.68 -6.39
C ARG A 87 -6.05 14.15 -6.56
N THR A 88 -5.30 15.06 -5.94
CA THR A 88 -5.53 16.50 -6.05
C THR A 88 -5.33 17.00 -7.48
N GLN A 89 -4.23 16.59 -8.13
CA GLN A 89 -3.97 16.93 -9.53
C GLN A 89 -5.05 16.38 -10.48
N ALA A 90 -5.44 15.12 -10.31
CA ALA A 90 -6.49 14.50 -11.11
C ALA A 90 -7.86 15.19 -10.91
N ALA A 91 -8.18 15.58 -9.67
CA ALA A 91 -9.40 16.33 -9.38
C ALA A 91 -9.38 17.73 -10.02
N ALA A 92 -8.25 18.44 -9.95
CA ALA A 92 -8.09 19.74 -10.59
C ALA A 92 -8.24 19.65 -12.11
N HIS A 93 -7.61 18.64 -12.73
CA HIS A 93 -7.71 18.39 -14.17
C HIS A 93 -9.14 18.08 -14.60
N ARG A 94 -9.84 17.17 -13.91
CA ARG A 94 -11.25 16.86 -14.20
C ARG A 94 -12.17 18.07 -14.03
N ARG A 95 -11.93 18.92 -13.01
CA ARG A 95 -12.69 20.16 -12.82
C ARG A 95 -12.46 21.15 -13.96
N GLU A 96 -11.24 21.24 -14.47
CA GLU A 96 -10.93 22.10 -15.62
C GLU A 96 -11.62 21.61 -16.90
N LEU A 97 -11.55 20.30 -17.19
CA LEU A 97 -12.27 19.72 -18.32
C LEU A 97 -13.79 19.97 -18.22
N GLY A 98 -14.39 19.67 -17.06
CA GLY A 98 -15.80 19.92 -16.84
C GLY A 98 -16.18 21.41 -16.97
N ARG A 99 -15.31 22.34 -16.57
CA ARG A 99 -15.53 23.78 -16.78
C ARG A 99 -15.54 24.15 -18.27
N ARG A 100 -14.65 23.57 -19.07
CA ARG A 100 -14.59 23.77 -20.53
C ARG A 100 -15.81 23.20 -21.22
N ASP A 101 -16.19 21.97 -20.91
CA ASP A 101 -17.37 21.32 -21.48
C ASP A 101 -18.64 22.11 -21.15
N ALA A 102 -18.78 22.54 -19.90
CA ALA A 102 -19.90 23.37 -19.49
C ALA A 102 -19.91 24.73 -20.20
N ALA A 103 -18.75 25.32 -20.49
CA ALA A 103 -18.66 26.56 -21.26
C ALA A 103 -19.12 26.36 -22.72
N VAL A 104 -18.73 25.25 -23.34
CA VAL A 104 -19.17 24.90 -24.70
C VAL A 104 -20.69 24.74 -24.76
N VAL A 105 -21.27 23.98 -23.83
CA VAL A 105 -22.72 23.77 -23.74
C VAL A 105 -23.46 25.09 -23.49
N ARG A 106 -22.99 25.93 -22.56
CA ARG A 106 -23.59 27.25 -22.32
C ARG A 106 -23.54 28.14 -23.55
N ALA A 107 -22.41 28.19 -24.26
CA ALA A 107 -22.27 29.01 -25.46
C ALA A 107 -23.19 28.52 -26.58
N ALA A 108 -23.37 27.21 -26.74
CA ALA A 108 -24.35 26.65 -27.68
C ALA A 108 -25.79 27.04 -27.30
N GLY A 109 -26.18 26.83 -26.03
CA GLY A 109 -27.50 27.20 -25.55
C GLY A 109 -27.82 28.69 -25.68
N GLN A 110 -26.84 29.57 -25.46
CA GLN A 110 -27.00 31.01 -25.69
C GLN A 110 -27.27 31.33 -27.15
N ARG A 111 -26.54 30.72 -28.09
CA ARG A 111 -26.79 30.91 -29.53
C ARG A 111 -28.18 30.42 -29.93
N ASP A 112 -28.60 29.26 -29.43
CA ASP A 112 -29.92 28.69 -29.72
C ASP A 112 -31.05 29.57 -29.16
N ALA A 113 -30.88 30.09 -27.94
CA ALA A 113 -31.82 31.00 -27.31
C ALA A 113 -31.97 32.30 -28.13
N THR A 114 -30.86 32.91 -28.54
CA THR A 114 -30.87 34.10 -29.40
C THR A 114 -31.56 33.81 -30.75
N ALA A 115 -31.26 32.66 -31.37
CA ALA A 115 -31.91 32.27 -32.63
C ALA A 115 -33.41 31.98 -32.46
N LEU A 116 -33.84 31.47 -31.31
CA LEU A 116 -35.26 31.30 -30.98
C LEU A 116 -35.95 32.65 -30.81
N MET A 117 -35.35 33.58 -30.07
CA MET A 117 -35.88 34.93 -29.86
C MET A 117 -36.08 35.66 -31.18
N HIS A 118 -35.09 35.70 -32.06
CA HIS A 118 -35.23 36.32 -33.38
C HIS A 118 -36.32 35.70 -34.25
N ARG A 119 -36.51 34.37 -34.17
CA ARG A 119 -37.60 33.68 -34.86
C ARG A 119 -38.96 34.01 -34.24
N ALA A 120 -39.04 34.12 -32.93
CA ALA A 120 -40.26 34.52 -32.22
C ALA A 120 -40.64 35.96 -32.57
N GLU A 121 -39.70 36.90 -32.50
CA GLU A 121 -39.89 38.31 -32.88
C GLU A 121 -40.40 38.45 -34.31
N SER A 122 -39.78 37.74 -35.27
CA SER A 122 -40.21 37.76 -36.67
C SER A 122 -41.62 37.19 -36.90
N ARG A 123 -42.10 36.27 -36.05
CA ARG A 123 -43.39 35.57 -36.22
C ARG A 123 -44.51 36.13 -35.36
N LEU A 124 -44.17 36.82 -34.26
CA LEU A 124 -45.12 37.34 -33.28
C LEU A 124 -46.23 38.20 -33.91
N PRO A 125 -45.93 39.14 -34.85
CA PRO A 125 -46.96 39.98 -35.45
C PRO A 125 -48.02 39.16 -36.18
N ALA A 126 -47.59 38.19 -37.00
CA ALA A 126 -48.51 37.35 -37.78
C ALA A 126 -49.34 36.39 -36.90
N VAL A 127 -48.82 35.98 -35.75
CA VAL A 127 -49.59 35.20 -34.77
C VAL A 127 -50.60 36.09 -34.06
N THR A 128 -50.19 37.30 -33.66
CA THR A 128 -51.05 38.28 -32.98
C THR A 128 -52.21 38.71 -33.86
N GLU A 129 -51.95 38.96 -35.16
CA GLU A 129 -52.98 39.29 -36.15
C GLU A 129 -53.99 38.14 -36.31
N ARG A 130 -53.52 36.89 -36.39
CA ARG A 130 -54.40 35.71 -36.45
C ARG A 130 -55.27 35.58 -35.21
N VAL A 131 -54.71 35.76 -34.01
CA VAL A 131 -55.45 35.69 -32.75
C VAL A 131 -56.47 36.82 -32.63
N THR A 132 -56.10 38.05 -33.00
CA THR A 132 -57.05 39.19 -32.98
C THR A 132 -58.15 39.05 -34.02
N ALA A 133 -57.85 38.55 -35.22
CA ALA A 133 -58.85 38.24 -36.23
C ALA A 133 -59.85 37.17 -35.75
N GLU A 134 -59.34 36.11 -35.10
CA GLU A 134 -60.14 35.06 -34.48
C GLU A 134 -61.11 35.62 -33.42
N VAL A 135 -60.59 36.39 -32.47
CA VAL A 135 -61.39 36.99 -31.39
C VAL A 135 -62.46 37.92 -31.96
N ARG A 136 -62.12 38.76 -32.95
CA ARG A 136 -63.10 39.65 -33.61
C ARG A 136 -64.21 38.86 -34.29
N ARG A 137 -63.87 37.75 -34.94
CA ARG A 137 -64.87 36.86 -35.57
C ARG A 137 -65.84 36.28 -34.54
N GLN A 138 -65.33 35.82 -33.40
CA GLN A 138 -66.16 35.29 -32.31
C GLN A 138 -67.08 36.36 -31.69
N LEU A 139 -66.63 37.62 -31.66
CA LEU A 139 -67.41 38.76 -31.15
C LEU A 139 -68.35 39.40 -32.19
N GLY A 140 -68.40 38.89 -33.43
CA GLY A 140 -69.23 39.44 -34.50
C GLY A 140 -68.76 40.82 -35.02
N LEU A 141 -67.50 41.19 -34.78
CA LEU A 141 -66.94 42.47 -35.23
C LEU A 141 -66.43 42.35 -36.68
N PRO A 142 -66.68 43.35 -37.56
CA PRO A 142 -66.22 43.30 -38.95
C PRO A 142 -64.69 43.31 -39.06
N TYR A 143 -64.14 42.56 -40.01
CA TYR A 143 -62.70 42.49 -40.30
C TYR A 143 -62.21 43.79 -40.94
N ARG A 144 -61.14 44.40 -40.42
CA ARG A 144 -60.48 45.56 -41.04
C ARG A 144 -59.23 45.04 -41.75
N GLN A 145 -59.18 45.16 -43.08
CA GLN A 145 -58.03 44.70 -43.87
C GLN A 145 -56.73 45.37 -43.41
N PRO A 146 -55.60 44.63 -43.35
CA PRO A 146 -54.30 45.20 -43.03
C PRO A 146 -53.87 46.16 -44.15
N ARG A 147 -53.44 47.38 -43.77
CA ARG A 147 -52.94 48.40 -44.70
C ARG A 147 -51.59 47.94 -45.26
N PRO A 148 -51.37 47.92 -46.59
CA PRO A 148 -50.10 47.49 -47.16
C PRO A 148 -48.97 48.47 -46.77
N PRO A 149 -47.76 47.98 -46.46
CA PRO A 149 -46.61 48.84 -46.22
C PRO A 149 -46.11 49.39 -47.57
N GLY A 150 -46.36 50.67 -47.85
CA GLY A 150 -45.76 51.32 -49.03
C GLY A 150 -46.53 52.48 -49.67
N SER A 151 -47.74 52.84 -49.25
CA SER A 151 -48.40 54.05 -49.76
C SER A 151 -48.05 55.26 -48.89
N ALA A 152 -46.81 55.73 -49.00
CA ALA A 152 -46.49 57.12 -48.74
C ALA A 152 -47.06 57.94 -49.91
N GLU A 153 -47.88 58.92 -49.54
CA GLU A 153 -48.61 59.80 -50.44
C GLU A 153 -47.64 60.62 -51.29
N GLU A 154 -47.62 60.35 -52.60
CA GLU A 154 -47.28 61.36 -53.60
C GLU A 154 -48.48 62.31 -53.73
N GLY A 155 -48.32 63.53 -53.25
CA GLY A 155 -49.21 64.66 -53.48
C GLY A 155 -48.65 65.85 -52.73
N GLY A 156 -48.40 67.01 -53.30
CA GLY A 156 -48.71 67.54 -54.62
C GLY A 156 -48.65 69.06 -54.48
N SER A 157 -47.93 69.69 -55.43
CA SER A 157 -47.83 71.14 -55.72
C SER A 157 -47.02 72.03 -54.76
#